data_AF-A0A920PGV9-F1
#
_entry.id   AF-A0A920PGV9-F1
#
_cell.length_a   1.000
_cell.length_b   1.000
_cell.length_c   1.000
_cell.angle_alpha   90.00
_cell.angle_beta   90.00
_cell.angle_gamma   90.00
#
_symmetry.space_group_name_H-M   'P 1'
#
loop_
_entity.id
_entity.type
_entity.pdbx_description
1 polymer ?
#
loop_
_entity_poly.entity_id
_entity_poly.type
_entity_poly.pdbx_seq_one_letter_code
_entity_poly.pdbx_strand_id
1 'polypeptide(L)'
;MATIFLSACAQYSDQLQTNNPEDKQRPRVGVLYVSHGGFETYGEQQVWDSTVQIFSYDKNSPVYQRILWNPDYWPQLLVFGNAPKETGKYSFEYERIGGVDPYPKSKAELTEHLVEIMTDYEDQYEIDFIVDKMSWLSPDIKELANPRMLYYPGTEDGSILAFCGKGDWSWLFCDPNRYDIDGPIERLLKVGVERFIMVDLTTAGARFSKSFDVYTAAETSLMSTTKPPGITWLLNGSMILTI
;
A
#
# COMPACT_ATOMS: atom_id res chain seq x y z
N MET A 1 29.19 -16.18 -23.08
CA MET A 1 28.82 -15.90 -21.68
C MET A 1 27.74 -14.84 -21.70
N ALA A 2 26.49 -15.25 -21.51
CA ALA A 2 25.38 -14.33 -21.31
C ALA A 2 24.98 -14.43 -19.84
N THR A 3 25.32 -13.40 -19.07
CA THR A 3 24.93 -13.28 -17.67
C THR A 3 23.47 -12.84 -17.66
N ILE A 4 22.57 -13.75 -17.31
CA ILE A 4 21.16 -13.43 -17.05
C ILE A 4 21.11 -12.80 -15.66
N PHE A 5 20.83 -11.50 -15.59
CA PHE A 5 20.42 -10.85 -14.35
C PHE A 5 18.97 -11.24 -14.09
N LEU A 6 18.76 -12.29 -13.28
CA LEU A 6 17.48 -12.52 -12.61
C LEU A 6 17.38 -11.50 -11.47
N SER A 7 16.79 -10.35 -11.75
CA SER A 7 16.24 -9.50 -10.68
C SER A 7 14.98 -10.21 -10.21
N ALA A 8 15.13 -11.16 -9.29
CA ALA A 8 14.01 -11.75 -8.60
C ALA A 8 13.52 -10.69 -7.62
N CYS A 9 12.48 -9.94 -7.98
CA CYS A 9 11.75 -9.15 -7.00
C CYS A 9 11.22 -10.12 -5.95
N ALA A 10 11.71 -10.06 -4.72
CA ALA A 10 11.19 -10.94 -3.67
C ALA A 10 9.71 -10.59 -3.48
N GLN A 11 8.84 -11.49 -3.89
CA GLN A 11 7.41 -11.36 -3.66
C GLN A 11 7.08 -12.03 -2.34
N TYR A 12 6.04 -11.54 -1.67
CA TYR A 12 5.44 -12.20 -0.50
C TYR A 12 5.24 -13.72 -0.70
N SER A 13 4.95 -14.16 -1.93
CA SER A 13 4.79 -15.59 -2.26
C SER A 13 6.08 -16.42 -2.16
N ASP A 14 7.25 -15.81 -2.26
CA ASP A 14 8.54 -16.49 -2.14
C ASP A 14 8.83 -16.87 -0.68
N GLN A 15 8.33 -16.08 0.28
CA GLN A 15 8.40 -16.38 1.71
C GLN A 15 7.47 -17.53 2.13
N LEU A 16 6.41 -17.81 1.35
CA LEU A 16 5.44 -18.85 1.65
C LEU A 16 5.88 -20.28 1.26
N GLN A 17 7.06 -20.43 0.63
CA GLN A 17 7.50 -21.73 0.10
C GLN A 17 8.03 -22.71 1.15
N THR A 18 8.00 -22.37 2.43
CA THR A 18 8.38 -23.25 3.54
C THR A 18 7.28 -24.29 3.81
N ASN A 19 7.18 -25.30 2.93
CA ASN A 19 6.31 -26.46 3.10
C ASN A 19 6.79 -27.44 4.19
N ASN A 20 7.74 -27.05 5.05
CA ASN A 20 8.20 -27.88 6.15
C ASN A 20 7.09 -27.96 7.22
N PRO A 21 6.64 -29.16 7.63
CA PRO A 21 5.63 -29.31 8.69
C PRO A 21 6.02 -28.69 10.03
N GLU A 22 7.32 -28.55 10.29
CA GLU A 22 7.85 -27.89 11.50
C GLU A 22 7.63 -26.37 11.47
N ASP A 23 7.76 -25.73 10.29
CA ASP A 23 7.54 -24.28 10.14
C ASP A 23 6.07 -23.90 10.36
N LYS A 24 5.14 -24.84 10.08
CA LYS A 24 3.71 -24.66 10.36
C LYS A 24 3.37 -24.62 11.86
N GLN A 25 4.31 -24.97 12.74
CA GLN A 25 4.10 -24.90 14.20
C GLN A 25 4.66 -23.62 14.81
N ARG A 26 5.55 -22.89 14.11
CA ARG A 26 6.13 -21.65 14.61
C ARG A 26 5.06 -20.54 14.62
N PRO A 27 5.01 -19.69 15.67
CA PRO A 27 4.20 -18.48 15.65
C PRO A 27 4.58 -17.61 14.46
N ARG A 28 3.59 -17.15 13.71
CA ARG A 28 3.81 -16.38 12.49
C ARG A 28 3.56 -14.89 12.73
N VAL A 29 4.58 -14.08 12.47
CA VAL A 29 4.58 -12.63 12.70
C VAL A 29 4.71 -11.90 11.38
N GLY A 30 3.73 -11.06 11.05
CA GLY A 30 3.78 -10.17 9.91
C GLY A 30 4.60 -8.94 10.22
N VAL A 31 5.60 -8.60 9.41
CA VAL A 31 6.39 -7.38 9.55
C VAL A 31 6.09 -6.47 8.36
N LEU A 32 5.49 -5.31 8.63
CA LEU A 32 4.97 -4.42 7.60
C LEU A 32 5.73 -3.11 7.61
N TYR A 33 6.46 -2.81 6.52
CA TYR A 33 6.93 -1.44 6.32
C TYR A 33 5.78 -0.53 5.92
N VAL A 34 5.57 0.53 6.70
CA VAL A 34 4.53 1.53 6.46
C VAL A 34 5.17 2.80 5.93
N SER A 35 4.61 3.36 4.87
CA SER A 35 5.15 4.58 4.27
C SER A 35 4.08 5.53 3.76
N HIS A 36 4.48 6.77 3.51
CA HIS A 36 3.68 7.71 2.73
C HIS A 36 3.48 7.20 1.29
N GLY A 37 4.50 6.58 0.70
CA GLY A 37 4.46 6.16 -0.69
C GLY A 37 4.47 7.33 -1.69
N GLY A 38 4.21 7.00 -2.95
CA GLY A 38 4.38 7.88 -4.11
C GLY A 38 4.45 7.07 -5.40
N PHE A 39 4.51 7.76 -6.52
CA PHE A 39 4.56 7.15 -7.86
C PHE A 39 5.98 7.23 -8.41
N GLU A 40 6.40 6.25 -9.22
CA GLU A 40 7.74 6.27 -9.83
C GLU A 40 7.85 7.30 -10.97
N THR A 41 6.75 7.49 -11.68
CA THR A 41 6.59 8.47 -12.75
C THR A 41 5.29 9.23 -12.53
N TYR A 42 5.08 10.32 -13.25
CA TYR A 42 3.89 11.14 -13.07
C TYR A 42 3.23 11.46 -14.42
N GLY A 43 1.97 11.05 -14.57
CA GLY A 43 1.15 11.18 -15.76
C GLY A 43 -0.35 11.15 -15.41
N GLU A 44 -1.23 11.05 -16.42
CA GLU A 44 -2.68 11.15 -16.23
C GLU A 44 -3.22 10.13 -15.22
N GLN A 45 -2.83 8.86 -15.38
CA GLN A 45 -3.24 7.81 -14.44
C GLN A 45 -2.75 8.08 -13.02
N GLN A 46 -1.49 8.49 -12.85
CA GLN A 46 -0.93 8.72 -11.53
C GLN A 46 -1.58 9.91 -10.83
N VAL A 47 -1.95 10.96 -11.58
CA VAL A 47 -2.77 12.08 -11.08
C VAL A 47 -4.14 11.60 -10.60
N TRP A 48 -4.76 10.71 -11.37
CA TRP A 48 -6.07 10.18 -11.01
C TRP A 48 -5.98 9.30 -9.76
N ASP A 49 -5.06 8.32 -9.79
CA ASP A 49 -4.89 7.32 -8.73
C ASP A 49 -4.45 8.00 -7.43
N SER A 50 -3.52 8.96 -7.47
CA SER A 50 -3.15 9.75 -6.29
C SER A 50 -4.36 10.46 -5.72
N THR A 51 -5.17 11.11 -6.57
CA THR A 51 -6.32 11.89 -6.13
C THR A 51 -7.34 11.03 -5.41
N VAL A 52 -7.73 9.88 -5.95
CA VAL A 52 -8.71 9.03 -5.26
C VAL A 52 -8.17 8.41 -3.99
N GLN A 53 -6.89 8.01 -3.98
CA GLN A 53 -6.26 7.43 -2.80
C GLN A 53 -6.25 8.47 -1.67
N ILE A 54 -5.82 9.71 -1.95
CA ILE A 54 -5.83 10.82 -0.98
C ILE A 54 -7.21 11.05 -0.38
N PHE A 55 -8.26 11.15 -1.21
CA PHE A 55 -9.59 11.49 -0.74
C PHE A 55 -10.38 10.31 -0.17
N SER A 56 -9.89 9.07 -0.32
CA SER A 56 -10.53 7.89 0.27
C SER A 56 -10.41 7.78 1.78
N TYR A 57 -9.38 8.39 2.38
CA TYR A 57 -9.12 8.31 3.82
C TYR A 57 -10.03 9.22 4.67
N ASP A 58 -10.47 10.36 4.13
CA ASP A 58 -11.38 11.28 4.83
C ASP A 58 -12.83 11.17 4.30
N LYS A 59 -13.62 10.34 4.98
CA LYS A 59 -15.04 10.10 4.68
C LYS A 59 -15.92 11.34 4.89
N ASN A 60 -15.44 12.35 5.60
CA ASN A 60 -16.14 13.62 5.80
C ASN A 60 -15.83 14.64 4.71
N SER A 61 -14.85 14.36 3.85
CA SER A 61 -14.50 15.28 2.77
C SER A 61 -15.65 15.38 1.74
N PRO A 62 -15.92 16.58 1.19
CA PRO A 62 -16.90 16.72 0.12
C PRO A 62 -16.54 15.91 -1.13
N VAL A 63 -15.24 15.67 -1.35
CA VAL A 63 -14.77 14.83 -2.46
C VAL A 63 -15.18 13.38 -2.24
N TYR A 64 -14.95 12.82 -1.05
CA TYR A 64 -15.42 11.48 -0.73
C TYR A 64 -16.94 11.36 -0.86
N GLN A 65 -17.69 12.28 -0.26
CA GLN A 65 -19.15 12.15 -0.15
C GLN A 65 -19.91 12.38 -1.45
N ARG A 66 -19.35 13.17 -2.39
CA ARG A 66 -20.12 13.63 -3.58
C ARG A 66 -19.45 13.31 -4.91
N ILE A 67 -18.14 13.11 -4.92
CA ILE A 67 -17.34 13.06 -6.16
C ILE A 67 -16.78 11.66 -6.37
N LEU A 68 -16.15 11.06 -5.35
CA LEU A 68 -15.43 9.80 -5.47
C LEU A 68 -16.34 8.68 -5.99
N TRP A 69 -17.58 8.62 -5.52
CA TRP A 69 -18.55 7.59 -5.86
C TRP A 69 -19.49 7.94 -7.02
N ASN A 70 -19.21 9.03 -7.76
CA ASN A 70 -20.04 9.48 -8.87
C ASN A 70 -19.27 9.41 -10.21
N PRO A 71 -19.68 8.52 -11.14
CA PRO A 71 -18.96 8.27 -12.39
C PRO A 71 -18.91 9.50 -13.31
N ASP A 72 -19.88 10.40 -13.22
CA ASP A 72 -19.91 11.63 -14.04
C ASP A 72 -18.75 12.58 -13.71
N TYR A 73 -18.19 12.47 -12.50
CA TYR A 73 -17.09 13.30 -12.04
C TYR A 73 -15.71 12.65 -12.18
N TRP A 74 -15.59 11.34 -12.38
CA TRP A 74 -14.26 10.69 -12.45
C TRP A 74 -13.35 11.27 -13.53
N PRO A 75 -13.81 11.58 -14.76
CA PRO A 75 -12.95 12.22 -15.75
C PRO A 75 -12.57 13.64 -15.35
N GLN A 76 -13.41 14.30 -14.56
CA GLN A 76 -13.16 15.67 -14.13
C GLN A 76 -12.04 15.72 -13.07
N LEU A 77 -11.79 14.64 -12.32
CA LEU A 77 -10.69 14.57 -11.34
C LEU A 77 -9.31 14.85 -11.96
N LEU A 78 -9.16 14.74 -13.28
CA LEU A 78 -7.93 15.06 -14.01
C LEU A 78 -7.71 16.56 -14.24
N VAL A 79 -8.75 17.39 -14.10
CA VAL A 79 -8.73 18.80 -14.51
C VAL A 79 -9.09 19.80 -13.42
N PHE A 80 -9.68 19.37 -12.30
CA PHE A 80 -9.99 20.25 -11.17
C PHE A 80 -9.51 19.69 -9.84
N GLY A 81 -9.59 20.50 -8.78
CA GLY A 81 -9.23 20.06 -7.43
C GLY A 81 -7.72 19.91 -7.26
N ASN A 82 -7.27 18.70 -6.89
CA ASN A 82 -5.86 18.43 -6.60
C ASN A 82 -5.02 18.31 -7.88
N ALA A 83 -5.62 17.87 -9.00
CA ALA A 83 -4.90 17.56 -10.23
C ALA A 83 -4.08 18.72 -10.82
N PRO A 84 -4.58 19.97 -10.96
CA PRO A 84 -3.78 21.08 -11.50
C PRO A 84 -2.56 21.38 -10.64
N LYS A 85 -2.71 21.32 -9.31
CA LYS A 85 -1.63 21.53 -8.35
C LYS A 85 -0.57 20.43 -8.47
N GLU A 86 -1.00 19.18 -8.48
CA GLU A 86 -0.07 18.05 -8.57
C GLU A 86 0.63 17.99 -9.92
N THR A 87 -0.09 18.23 -11.01
CA THR A 87 0.48 18.30 -12.36
C THR A 87 1.55 19.39 -12.43
N GLY A 88 1.26 20.61 -11.96
CA GLY A 88 2.23 21.71 -11.97
C GLY A 88 3.45 21.43 -11.08
N LYS A 89 3.22 20.87 -9.88
CA LYS A 89 4.29 20.52 -8.95
C LYS A 89 5.19 19.41 -9.51
N TYR A 90 4.60 18.30 -9.92
CA TYR A 90 5.36 17.09 -10.26
C TYR A 90 5.94 17.14 -11.67
N SER A 91 5.33 17.84 -12.63
CA SER A 91 6.00 18.13 -13.90
C SER A 91 7.31 18.91 -13.69
N PHE A 92 7.33 19.84 -12.73
CA PHE A 92 8.54 20.57 -12.36
C PHE A 92 9.55 19.72 -11.55
N GLU A 93 9.08 18.98 -10.54
CA GLU A 93 9.97 18.22 -9.64
C GLU A 93 10.59 16.99 -10.33
N TYR A 94 9.80 16.24 -11.11
CA TYR A 94 10.27 14.99 -11.73
C TYR A 94 11.34 15.26 -12.78
N GLU A 95 11.19 16.30 -13.61
CA GLU A 95 12.20 16.68 -14.61
C GLU A 95 13.58 16.90 -13.96
N ARG A 96 13.60 17.47 -12.75
CA ARG A 96 14.84 17.81 -12.01
C ARG A 96 15.54 16.60 -11.41
N ILE A 97 14.83 15.49 -11.20
CA ILE A 97 15.37 14.24 -10.67
C ILE A 97 15.60 13.19 -11.78
N GLY A 98 15.48 13.59 -13.06
CA GLY A 98 15.68 12.70 -14.20
C GLY A 98 14.43 11.95 -14.66
N GLY A 99 13.25 12.41 -14.25
CA GLY A 99 11.94 11.90 -14.66
C GLY A 99 11.42 10.71 -13.84
N VAL A 100 12.23 10.18 -12.93
CA VAL A 100 11.94 8.96 -12.17
C VAL A 100 12.22 9.20 -10.69
N ASP A 101 11.21 8.96 -9.84
CA ASP A 101 11.39 8.94 -8.39
C ASP A 101 12.09 7.63 -7.97
N PRO A 102 13.26 7.67 -7.32
CA PRO A 102 13.96 6.46 -6.89
C PRO A 102 13.27 5.74 -5.72
N TYR A 103 12.31 6.38 -5.04
CA TYR A 103 11.71 5.86 -3.81
C TYR A 103 11.09 4.46 -3.95
N PRO A 104 10.27 4.14 -4.97
CA PRO A 104 9.70 2.81 -5.12
C PRO A 104 10.76 1.70 -5.21
N LYS A 105 11.86 1.96 -5.93
CA LYS A 105 12.99 1.03 -6.03
C LYS A 105 13.71 0.88 -4.68
N SER A 106 14.06 1.98 -4.02
CA SER A 106 14.73 1.93 -2.71
C SER A 106 13.87 1.25 -1.65
N LYS A 107 12.54 1.43 -1.70
CA LYS A 107 11.59 0.72 -0.83
C LYS A 107 11.60 -0.78 -1.10
N ALA A 108 11.62 -1.21 -2.37
CA ALA A 108 11.70 -2.62 -2.73
C ALA A 108 13.00 -3.26 -2.21
N GLU A 109 14.16 -2.63 -2.45
CA GLU A 109 15.46 -3.08 -1.95
C GLU A 109 15.50 -3.14 -0.41
N LEU A 110 14.91 -2.14 0.27
CA LEU A 110 14.82 -2.13 1.73
C LEU A 110 13.92 -3.26 2.26
N THR A 111 12.80 -3.55 1.60
CA THR A 111 11.92 -4.66 1.95
C THR A 111 12.62 -6.01 1.76
N GLU A 112 13.35 -6.19 0.66
CA GLU A 112 14.14 -7.41 0.40
C GLU A 112 15.19 -7.63 1.48
N HIS A 113 15.94 -6.58 1.83
CA HIS A 113 16.94 -6.68 2.89
C HIS A 113 16.31 -6.98 4.27
N LEU A 114 15.10 -6.48 4.54
CA LEU A 114 14.37 -6.83 5.76
C LEU A 114 13.95 -8.31 5.77
N VAL A 115 13.54 -8.88 4.63
CA VAL A 115 13.27 -10.32 4.52
C VAL A 115 14.50 -11.11 4.94
N GLU A 116 15.66 -10.81 4.37
CA GLU A 116 16.93 -11.49 4.69
C GLU A 116 17.26 -11.42 6.20
N ILE A 117 17.20 -10.21 6.77
CA ILE A 117 17.46 -10.01 8.21
C ILE A 117 16.48 -10.80 9.07
N MET A 118 15.19 -10.79 8.72
CA MET A 118 14.17 -11.48 9.51
C MET A 118 14.31 -13.00 9.41
N THR A 119 14.62 -13.53 8.23
CA THR A 119 14.93 -14.95 8.03
C THR A 119 16.11 -15.41 8.90
N ASP A 120 17.17 -14.61 9.00
CA ASP A 120 18.31 -14.92 9.88
C ASP A 120 17.92 -15.02 11.38
N TYR A 121 16.83 -14.36 11.77
CA TYR A 121 16.32 -14.37 13.14
C TYR A 121 15.28 -15.48 13.42
N GLU A 122 14.74 -16.15 12.41
CA GLU A 122 13.65 -17.13 12.58
C GLU A 122 14.05 -18.29 13.47
N ASP A 123 15.21 -18.89 13.22
CA ASP A 123 15.73 -20.01 14.01
C ASP A 123 16.16 -19.58 15.42
N GLN A 124 16.61 -18.33 15.58
CA GLN A 124 17.02 -17.80 16.89
C GLN A 124 15.82 -17.66 17.83
N TYR A 125 14.65 -17.27 17.30
CA TYR A 125 13.46 -16.97 18.09
C TYR A 125 12.34 -18.00 17.96
N GLU A 126 12.53 -19.04 17.16
CA GLU A 126 11.51 -20.05 16.82
C GLU A 126 10.21 -19.39 16.29
N ILE A 127 10.37 -18.33 15.50
CA ILE A 127 9.30 -17.52 14.89
C ILE A 127 9.42 -17.61 13.37
N ASP A 128 8.30 -17.58 12.67
CA ASP A 128 8.22 -17.42 11.22
C ASP A 128 7.84 -15.97 10.89
N PHE A 129 8.75 -15.23 10.24
CA PHE A 129 8.54 -13.83 9.92
C PHE A 129 8.10 -13.69 8.46
N ILE A 130 6.96 -13.03 8.26
CA ILE A 130 6.49 -12.69 6.91
C ILE A 130 6.53 -11.19 6.72
N VAL A 131 7.46 -10.73 5.89
CA VAL A 131 7.65 -9.32 5.58
C VAL A 131 6.79 -8.90 4.40
N ASP A 132 6.11 -7.77 4.54
CA ASP A 132 5.38 -7.10 3.46
C ASP A 132 5.41 -5.57 3.67
N LYS A 133 4.67 -4.81 2.86
CA LYS A 133 4.72 -3.35 2.83
C LYS A 133 3.35 -2.73 2.57
N MET A 134 3.14 -1.56 3.16
CA MET A 134 1.95 -0.75 3.02
C MET A 134 2.30 0.70 2.74
N SER A 135 1.50 1.37 1.91
CA SER A 135 1.71 2.76 1.53
C SER A 135 0.40 3.54 1.54
N TRP A 136 0.47 4.83 1.90
CA TRP A 136 -0.68 5.75 1.81
C TRP A 136 -1.03 6.06 0.36
N LEU A 137 0.00 6.19 -0.49
CA LEU A 137 -0.14 6.24 -1.95
C LEU A 137 0.70 5.14 -2.60
N SER A 138 0.14 4.39 -3.54
CA SER A 138 0.92 3.43 -4.32
C SER A 138 0.39 3.24 -5.76
N PRO A 139 1.30 3.11 -6.75
CA PRO A 139 0.95 2.60 -8.06
C PRO A 139 0.59 1.10 -8.03
N ASP A 140 1.16 0.33 -7.10
CA ASP A 140 0.75 -1.06 -6.88
C ASP A 140 -0.35 -1.09 -5.83
N ILE A 141 -1.57 -1.32 -6.29
CA ILE A 141 -2.77 -1.33 -5.47
C ILE A 141 -2.67 -2.36 -4.34
N LYS A 142 -1.89 -3.44 -4.51
CA LYS A 142 -1.67 -4.45 -3.47
C LYS A 142 -0.96 -3.90 -2.24
N GLU A 143 -0.25 -2.77 -2.37
CA GLU A 143 0.43 -2.12 -1.26
C GLU A 143 -0.47 -1.11 -0.51
N LEU A 144 -1.72 -0.89 -0.94
CA LEU A 144 -2.67 -0.11 -0.14
C LEU A 144 -3.14 -0.96 1.04
N ALA A 145 -3.20 -0.38 2.24
CA ALA A 145 -3.60 -1.13 3.45
C ALA A 145 -4.97 -1.81 3.32
N ASN A 146 -5.91 -1.15 2.63
CA ASN A 146 -7.22 -1.69 2.33
C ASN A 146 -7.66 -1.24 0.92
N PRO A 147 -7.29 -1.98 -0.14
CA PRO A 147 -7.64 -1.60 -1.52
C PRO A 147 -9.15 -1.48 -1.74
N ARG A 148 -9.94 -2.33 -1.08
CA ARG A 148 -11.41 -2.36 -1.18
C ARG A 148 -12.09 -1.10 -0.65
N MET A 149 -11.40 -0.29 0.15
CA MET A 149 -11.90 1.04 0.55
C MET A 149 -12.09 1.99 -0.64
N LEU A 150 -11.43 1.70 -1.77
CA LEU A 150 -11.61 2.41 -3.02
C LEU A 150 -12.62 1.72 -3.95
N TYR A 151 -12.95 0.44 -3.73
CA TYR A 151 -13.84 -0.32 -4.62
C TYR A 151 -15.31 -0.18 -4.25
N TYR A 152 -15.65 -0.42 -2.98
CA TYR A 152 -17.03 -0.41 -2.51
C TYR A 152 -17.48 1.02 -2.17
N PRO A 153 -18.64 1.48 -2.69
CA PRO A 153 -19.09 2.84 -2.49
C PRO A 153 -19.32 3.15 -1.02
N GLY A 154 -18.80 4.30 -0.59
CA GLY A 154 -18.95 4.82 0.77
C GLY A 154 -20.27 5.55 1.03
N THR A 155 -21.18 5.57 0.06
CA THR A 155 -22.46 6.28 0.08
C THR A 155 -23.56 5.39 -0.51
N GLU A 156 -24.80 5.54 -0.04
CA GLU A 156 -25.95 4.70 -0.43
C GLU A 156 -26.19 4.68 -1.95
N ASP A 157 -26.11 5.85 -2.61
CA ASP A 157 -26.30 5.98 -4.06
C ASP A 157 -24.98 5.95 -4.86
N GLY A 158 -23.88 5.52 -4.24
CA GLY A 158 -22.56 5.52 -4.85
C GLY A 158 -22.36 4.40 -5.88
N SER A 159 -21.55 4.66 -6.90
CA SER A 159 -21.10 3.65 -7.86
C SER A 159 -19.77 3.05 -7.45
N ILE A 160 -19.56 1.76 -7.80
CA ILE A 160 -18.26 1.09 -7.71
C ILE A 160 -17.22 1.89 -8.50
N LEU A 161 -16.04 2.11 -7.93
CA LEU A 161 -14.99 2.90 -8.56
C LEU A 161 -14.27 2.11 -9.67
N ALA A 162 -14.80 2.19 -10.89
CA ALA A 162 -14.36 1.40 -12.04
C ALA A 162 -13.73 2.24 -13.16
N PHE A 163 -13.19 3.43 -12.84
CA PHE A 163 -12.64 4.33 -13.85
C PHE A 163 -11.36 3.76 -14.50
N CYS A 164 -11.33 3.72 -15.83
CA CYS A 164 -10.20 3.25 -16.64
C CYS A 164 -9.78 4.28 -17.70
N GLY A 165 -9.77 5.56 -17.32
CA GLY A 165 -9.30 6.63 -18.21
C GLY A 165 -10.22 6.91 -19.40
N LYS A 166 -9.74 7.78 -20.30
CA LYS A 166 -10.39 8.11 -21.58
C LYS A 166 -9.54 7.68 -22.79
N GLY A 167 -8.88 6.53 -22.67
CA GLY A 167 -8.10 5.92 -23.77
C GLY A 167 -6.65 6.37 -23.88
N ASP A 168 -6.07 6.96 -22.83
CA ASP A 168 -4.62 7.17 -22.73
C ASP A 168 -3.89 5.81 -22.56
N TRP A 169 -2.67 5.72 -23.10
CA TRP A 169 -1.83 4.52 -23.04
C TRP A 169 -1.50 4.06 -21.62
N SER A 170 -1.48 4.96 -20.63
CA SER A 170 -1.27 4.59 -19.23
C SER A 170 -2.37 3.65 -18.72
N TRP A 171 -3.60 3.80 -19.24
CA TRP A 171 -4.73 2.96 -18.87
C TRP A 171 -4.87 1.70 -19.74
N LEU A 172 -3.89 1.40 -20.60
CA LEU A 172 -3.89 0.19 -21.39
C LEU A 172 -3.91 -1.03 -20.44
N PHE A 173 -4.86 -1.94 -20.66
CA PHE A 173 -5.13 -3.09 -19.79
C PHE A 173 -5.65 -2.75 -18.39
N CYS A 174 -6.24 -1.57 -18.19
CA CYS A 174 -6.90 -1.25 -16.93
C CYS A 174 -8.00 -2.26 -16.60
N ASP A 175 -7.90 -2.85 -15.41
CA ASP A 175 -8.95 -3.68 -14.82
C ASP A 175 -9.92 -2.76 -14.04
N PRO A 176 -11.21 -2.69 -14.42
CA PRO A 176 -12.20 -1.92 -13.67
C PRO A 176 -12.38 -2.43 -12.22
N ASN A 177 -11.98 -3.67 -11.93
CA ASN A 177 -12.07 -4.28 -10.60
C ASN A 177 -10.73 -4.29 -9.86
N ARG A 178 -9.73 -3.52 -10.32
CA ARG A 178 -8.36 -3.50 -9.75
C ARG A 178 -8.27 -3.26 -8.24
N TYR A 179 -9.29 -2.64 -7.64
CA TYR A 179 -9.37 -2.38 -6.20
C TYR A 179 -10.07 -3.49 -5.40
N ASP A 180 -10.74 -4.46 -6.04
CA ASP A 180 -11.41 -5.58 -5.35
C ASP A 180 -10.43 -6.73 -5.05
N ILE A 181 -9.35 -6.39 -4.35
CA ILE A 181 -8.29 -7.31 -3.98
C ILE A 181 -8.00 -7.21 -2.49
N ASP A 182 -7.40 -8.25 -1.94
CA ASP A 182 -6.94 -8.24 -0.56
C ASP A 182 -5.79 -7.26 -0.37
N GLY A 183 -5.86 -6.47 0.70
CA GLY A 183 -4.74 -5.68 1.18
C GLY A 183 -3.68 -6.54 1.88
N PRO A 184 -2.54 -5.94 2.28
CA PRO A 184 -1.45 -6.62 2.98
C PRO A 184 -1.88 -7.31 4.28
N ILE A 185 -2.80 -6.72 5.04
CA ILE A 185 -3.34 -7.35 6.25
C ILE A 185 -4.12 -8.63 5.92
N GLU A 186 -5.07 -8.55 4.99
CA GLU A 186 -5.95 -9.67 4.64
C GLU A 186 -5.17 -10.85 4.06
N ARG A 187 -4.16 -10.60 3.22
CA ARG A 187 -3.31 -11.67 2.67
C ARG A 187 -2.46 -12.34 3.75
N LEU A 188 -1.91 -11.58 4.70
CA LEU A 188 -1.09 -12.09 5.78
C LEU A 188 -1.92 -12.92 6.77
N LEU A 189 -3.14 -12.47 7.07
CA LEU A 189 -4.10 -13.24 7.85
C LEU A 189 -4.46 -14.58 7.18
N LYS A 190 -4.61 -14.63 5.85
CA LYS A 190 -4.92 -15.87 5.11
C LYS A 190 -3.83 -16.93 5.20
N VAL A 191 -2.60 -16.51 5.48
CA VAL A 191 -1.49 -17.44 5.74
C VAL A 191 -1.24 -17.63 7.24
N GLY A 192 -2.15 -17.21 8.12
CA GLY A 192 -2.05 -17.52 9.54
C GLY A 192 -1.08 -16.64 10.32
N VAL A 193 -0.74 -15.45 9.81
CA VAL A 193 -0.11 -14.42 10.65
C VAL A 193 -1.03 -14.09 11.82
N GLU A 194 -0.48 -14.16 13.03
CA GLU A 194 -1.24 -13.94 14.28
C GLU A 194 -0.80 -12.70 15.06
N ARG A 195 0.30 -12.05 14.63
CA ARG A 195 0.78 -10.79 15.19
C ARG A 195 1.39 -9.93 14.11
N PHE A 196 1.25 -8.61 14.25
CA PHE A 196 1.76 -7.66 13.30
C PHE A 196 2.73 -6.69 13.96
N ILE A 197 3.89 -6.49 13.33
CA ILE A 197 4.84 -5.41 13.62
C ILE A 197 4.77 -4.44 12.45
N MET A 198 4.32 -3.22 12.69
CA MET A 198 4.28 -2.17 11.68
C MET A 198 5.43 -1.20 11.90
N VAL A 199 6.36 -1.14 10.96
CA VAL A 199 7.55 -0.28 11.01
C VAL A 199 7.29 0.95 10.14
N ASP A 200 7.01 2.09 10.77
CA ASP A 200 6.77 3.35 10.07
C ASP A 200 8.07 4.00 9.63
N LEU A 201 8.21 4.19 8.31
CA LEU A 201 9.35 4.84 7.67
C LEU A 201 9.24 6.37 7.66
N THR A 202 8.14 6.94 8.18
CA THR A 202 7.96 8.38 8.28
C THR A 202 8.88 8.95 9.35
N THR A 203 9.73 9.91 8.98
CA THR A 203 10.77 10.42 9.88
C THR A 203 10.39 11.72 10.59
N ALA A 204 9.47 12.53 10.05
CA ALA A 204 9.10 13.81 10.68
C ALA A 204 7.77 14.45 10.23
N GLY A 205 7.20 15.24 11.15
CA GLY A 205 6.25 16.32 10.89
C GLY A 205 4.80 15.90 10.64
N ALA A 206 3.97 16.83 10.18
CA ALA A 206 2.55 16.59 9.87
C ALA A 206 2.30 15.47 8.85
N ARG A 207 3.36 15.01 8.15
CA ARG A 207 3.32 13.85 7.26
C ARG A 207 3.04 12.53 7.98
N PHE A 208 3.22 12.48 9.31
CA PHE A 208 2.78 11.34 10.15
C PHE A 208 1.29 11.05 10.03
N SER A 209 0.46 12.05 9.71
CA SER A 209 -0.97 11.80 9.43
C SER A 209 -1.17 10.75 8.34
N LYS A 210 -0.24 10.61 7.40
CA LYS A 210 -0.38 9.73 6.23
C LYS A 210 -0.11 8.27 6.58
N SER A 211 0.99 8.00 7.27
CA SER A 211 1.26 6.65 7.79
C SER A 211 0.25 6.27 8.90
N PHE A 212 -0.26 7.25 9.65
CA PHE A 212 -1.35 7.02 10.60
C PHE A 212 -2.66 6.64 9.90
N ASP A 213 -3.04 7.30 8.80
CA ASP A 213 -4.20 6.91 7.98
C ASP A 213 -4.08 5.44 7.50
N VAL A 214 -2.88 5.02 7.08
CA VAL A 214 -2.58 3.63 6.70
C VAL A 214 -2.75 2.69 7.89
N TYR A 215 -2.23 3.06 9.07
CA TYR A 215 -2.42 2.30 10.31
C TYR A 215 -3.92 2.12 10.62
N THR A 216 -4.72 3.18 10.60
CA THR A 216 -6.16 3.11 10.91
C THR A 216 -6.93 2.24 9.89
N ALA A 217 -6.57 2.30 8.62
CA ALA A 217 -7.15 1.43 7.58
C ALA A 217 -6.78 -0.05 7.81
N ALA A 218 -5.54 -0.33 8.19
CA ALA A 218 -5.07 -1.67 8.55
C ALA A 218 -5.77 -2.19 9.80
N GLU A 219 -5.86 -1.38 10.86
CA GLU A 219 -6.53 -1.70 12.12
C GLU A 219 -8.01 -2.05 11.90
N THR A 220 -8.73 -1.28 11.06
CA THR A 220 -10.11 -1.59 10.69
C THR A 220 -10.24 -2.99 10.08
N SER A 221 -9.28 -3.37 9.23
CA SER A 221 -9.25 -4.69 8.59
C SER A 221 -8.99 -5.80 9.61
N LEU A 222 -8.08 -5.57 10.57
CA LEU A 222 -7.78 -6.50 11.67
C LEU A 222 -8.97 -6.71 12.62
N MET A 223 -9.63 -5.63 13.02
CA MET A 223 -10.76 -5.65 13.96
C MET A 223 -12.01 -6.30 13.36
N SER A 224 -12.08 -6.47 12.04
CA SER A 224 -13.16 -7.20 11.37
C SER A 224 -13.07 -8.73 11.56
N THR A 225 -11.95 -9.23 12.09
CA THR A 225 -11.73 -10.67 12.31
C THR A 225 -12.35 -11.15 13.63
N THR A 226 -12.74 -12.43 13.69
CA THR A 226 -13.36 -13.02 14.89
C THR A 226 -12.42 -13.12 16.10
N LYS A 227 -11.11 -13.07 15.87
CA LYS A 227 -10.05 -13.05 16.89
C LYS A 227 -8.96 -12.11 16.40
N PRO A 228 -9.03 -10.81 16.75
CA PRO A 228 -8.06 -9.84 16.27
C PRO A 228 -6.65 -10.21 16.74
N PRO A 229 -5.67 -10.25 15.84
CA PRO A 229 -4.27 -10.48 16.18
C PRO A 229 -3.70 -9.25 16.90
N GLY A 230 -2.63 -9.46 17.68
CA GLY A 230 -1.94 -8.35 18.34
C GLY A 230 -1.20 -7.48 17.33
N ILE A 231 -1.17 -6.17 17.57
CA ILE A 231 -0.50 -5.20 16.69
C ILE A 231 0.49 -4.34 17.49
N THR A 232 1.70 -4.21 16.97
CA THR A 232 2.74 -3.32 17.51
C THR A 232 3.16 -2.33 16.44
N TRP A 233 3.02 -1.03 16.70
CA TRP A 233 3.41 0.03 15.77
C TRP A 233 4.68 0.75 16.27
N LEU A 234 5.70 0.81 15.41
CA LEU A 234 7.02 1.37 15.70
C LEU A 234 7.30 2.62 14.85
N LEU A 235 7.67 3.75 15.48
CA LEU A 235 8.18 4.97 14.81
C LEU A 235 9.67 5.04 15.00
N ASN A 236 10.45 5.11 13.92
CA ASN A 236 11.90 5.31 14.04
C ASN A 236 12.56 4.37 15.08
N GLY A 237 12.09 3.13 15.18
CA GLY A 237 12.56 2.13 16.16
C GLY A 237 12.02 2.26 17.59
N SER A 238 11.19 3.27 17.90
CA SER A 238 10.50 3.41 19.19
C SER A 238 9.08 2.85 19.11
N MET A 239 8.70 2.03 20.09
CA MET A 239 7.33 1.52 20.21
C MET A 239 6.36 2.67 20.51
N ILE A 240 5.36 2.85 19.65
CA ILE A 240 4.34 3.90 19.78
C ILE A 240 3.10 3.33 20.47
N LEU A 241 2.68 2.14 20.05
CA LEU A 241 1.40 1.55 20.43
C LEU A 241 1.45 0.03 20.31
N THR A 242 0.95 -0.66 21.32
CA THR A 242 0.71 -2.11 21.32
C THR A 242 -0.71 -2.36 21.79
N ILE A 243 -1.50 -3.09 20.99
CA ILE A 243 -2.88 -3.49 21.31
C ILE A 243 -3.00 -5.01 21.19
#